data_AF-A0A4U0QCR0-F1
#
_entry.id   AF-A0A4U0QCR0-F1
#
_cell.length_a   1.000
_cell.length_b   1.000
_cell.length_c   1.000
_cell.angle_alpha   90.00
_cell.angle_beta   90.00
_cell.angle_gamma   90.00
#
_symmetry.space_group_name_H-M   'P 1'
#
loop_
_entity.id
_entity.type
_entity.pdbx_description
1 polymer ?
#
loop_
_entity_poly.entity_id
_entity_poly.type
_entity_poly.pdbx_seq_one_letter_code
_entity_poly.pdbx_strand_id
1 'polypeptide(L)'
;MKLICLSVCTALLAACSSTPSRTTTPAPQPTPPATTSARPPVLAQQPSNNPCVYVRSSNGAFYKDDGPLDLPPWIDLVPEATPRAEPLHRFANNPYTVLGQSFTPIRDAGDYRAQGIGSWYGRKFHGQKTSSGEVYDMFAMTAASPVLPIPSYARITNVKNGRSVIVRVNDRGPFHKGRVIDLSFVAACRLGYAMQGSSEVVVESLTAGGALPPPTVATVVETPAPASAQALPPPAPVAPVAETRNGVYLQLGAFSSRTNAEAFLTRLSGELPPGSPLVIQTAGAMHRVRLGPYPDRHAAELAARQLADAHDLTAVIGR
;
A
#
# COMPACT_ATOMS: atom_id res chain seq x y z
N MET A 1 9.48 83.21 4.82
CA MET A 1 10.92 83.55 4.77
C MET A 1 11.68 82.37 5.39
N LYS A 2 12.36 81.56 4.57
CA LYS A 2 13.85 81.50 4.42
C LYS A 2 14.55 81.18 5.76
N LEU A 3 15.47 80.23 5.94
CA LEU A 3 16.21 79.29 5.07
C LEU A 3 17.04 78.37 6.04
N ILE A 4 17.12 77.06 5.74
CA ILE A 4 18.31 76.16 5.70
C ILE A 4 19.36 76.10 6.85
N CYS A 5 19.60 74.88 7.39
CA CYS A 5 20.90 74.16 7.50
C CYS A 5 20.68 72.84 8.27
N LEU A 6 20.48 71.66 7.67
CA LEU A 6 21.45 70.72 7.05
C LEU A 6 22.59 70.24 7.98
N SER A 7 22.48 69.02 8.50
CA SER A 7 23.60 68.06 8.50
C SER A 7 23.09 66.63 8.67
N VAL A 8 23.17 65.88 7.58
CA VAL A 8 22.94 64.44 7.46
C VAL A 8 24.33 63.79 7.53
N CYS A 9 24.58 62.98 8.56
CA CYS A 9 25.79 62.14 8.63
C CYS A 9 25.48 60.76 8.03
N THR A 10 25.68 60.63 6.73
CA THR A 10 25.80 59.36 6.01
C THR A 10 27.21 58.80 6.23
N ALA A 11 27.33 57.76 7.05
CA ALA A 11 28.58 57.01 7.20
C ALA A 11 28.68 55.96 6.08
N LEU A 12 29.54 56.22 5.10
CA LEU A 12 30.01 55.27 4.09
C LEU A 12 31.01 54.31 4.74
N LEU A 13 30.61 53.06 4.96
CA LEU A 13 31.52 51.96 5.24
C LEU A 13 31.81 51.22 3.92
N ALA A 14 32.95 51.52 3.32
CA ALA A 14 33.56 50.70 2.28
C ALA A 14 34.21 49.47 2.93
N ALA A 15 33.59 48.30 2.80
CA ALA A 15 34.20 47.03 3.19
C ALA A 15 34.77 46.36 1.92
N CYS A 16 36.09 46.38 1.80
CA CYS A 16 36.85 45.63 0.81
C CYS A 16 36.64 44.12 1.02
N SER A 17 36.08 43.45 0.02
CA SER A 17 36.01 41.99 -0.04
C SER A 17 37.33 41.43 -0.57
N SER A 18 38.16 40.85 0.30
CA SER A 18 39.26 39.97 -0.07
C SER A 18 39.20 38.70 0.77
N THR A 19 38.58 37.67 0.21
CA THR A 19 38.51 36.33 0.82
C THR A 19 39.81 35.58 0.52
N PRO A 20 40.54 35.03 1.50
CA PRO A 20 41.66 34.15 1.24
C PRO A 20 41.15 32.77 0.78
N SER A 21 41.71 32.25 -0.31
CA SER A 21 41.48 30.88 -0.76
C SER A 21 42.02 29.90 0.28
N ARG A 22 41.12 29.25 1.00
CA ARG A 22 41.45 28.14 1.90
C ARG A 22 41.74 26.91 1.04
N THR A 23 43.00 26.47 1.01
CA THR A 23 43.39 25.18 0.47
C THR A 23 42.75 24.10 1.33
N THR A 24 41.64 23.53 0.86
CA THR A 24 40.96 22.42 1.52
C THR A 24 41.74 21.14 1.21
N THR A 25 42.54 20.68 2.16
CA THR A 25 42.89 19.26 2.26
C THR A 25 41.58 18.46 2.25
N PRO A 26 41.45 17.38 1.46
CA PRO A 26 40.26 16.56 1.52
C PRO A 26 40.14 15.97 2.93
N ALA A 27 39.12 16.40 3.68
CA ALA A 27 38.70 15.66 4.85
C ALA A 27 38.34 14.24 4.40
N PRO A 28 38.72 13.18 5.15
CA PRO A 28 38.27 11.84 4.85
C PRO A 28 36.74 11.87 4.75
N GLN A 29 36.21 11.39 3.62
CA GLN A 29 34.78 11.31 3.42
C GLN A 29 34.16 10.65 4.65
N PRO A 30 33.08 11.19 5.22
CA PRO A 30 32.30 10.42 6.18
C PRO A 30 31.92 9.14 5.45
N THR A 31 32.45 8.02 5.93
CA THR A 31 31.96 6.70 5.55
C THR A 31 30.44 6.76 5.67
N PRO A 32 29.70 6.26 4.66
CA PRO A 32 28.24 6.17 4.79
C PRO A 32 27.96 5.50 6.14
N PRO A 33 27.04 6.05 6.96
CA PRO A 33 26.70 5.41 8.22
C PRO A 33 26.40 3.97 7.88
N ALA A 34 27.18 3.05 8.48
CA ALA A 34 26.95 1.63 8.35
C ALA A 34 25.46 1.42 8.52
N THR A 35 24.83 0.85 7.49
CA THR A 35 23.47 0.33 7.56
C THR A 35 23.38 -0.37 8.90
N THR A 36 22.73 0.29 9.87
CA THR A 36 22.50 -0.35 11.16
C THR A 36 21.34 -1.25 10.87
N SER A 37 21.68 -2.37 10.22
CA SER A 37 20.79 -3.47 9.96
C SER A 37 20.06 -3.72 11.25
N ALA A 38 18.73 -3.76 11.13
CA ALA A 38 17.88 -4.41 12.09
C ALA A 38 18.61 -5.63 12.66
N ARG A 39 18.59 -5.76 13.99
CA ARG A 39 19.07 -6.95 14.71
C ARG A 39 18.82 -8.19 13.83
N PRO A 40 19.85 -8.98 13.48
CA PRO A 40 19.66 -10.12 12.59
C PRO A 40 18.53 -10.97 13.16
N PRO A 41 17.62 -11.48 12.30
CA PRO A 41 16.57 -12.37 12.76
C PRO A 41 17.25 -13.48 13.55
N VAL A 42 16.78 -13.72 14.78
CA VAL A 42 17.25 -14.87 15.55
C VAL A 42 16.87 -16.09 14.72
N LEU A 43 17.85 -16.69 14.05
CA LEU A 43 17.61 -17.85 13.20
C LEU A 43 17.29 -19.05 14.09
N ALA A 44 16.31 -19.83 13.67
CA ALA A 44 16.02 -21.12 14.26
C ALA A 44 17.20 -22.06 14.04
N GLN A 45 17.36 -23.03 14.94
CA GLN A 45 18.37 -24.07 14.81
C GLN A 45 18.01 -25.11 13.73
N GLN A 46 16.72 -25.23 13.42
CA GLN A 46 16.18 -26.19 12.46
C GLN A 46 15.31 -25.47 11.42
N PRO A 47 15.30 -25.95 10.16
CA PRO A 47 14.46 -25.38 9.12
C PRO A 47 12.97 -25.62 9.39
N SER A 48 12.14 -24.73 8.87
CA SER A 48 10.69 -24.87 8.85
C SER A 48 10.24 -26.18 8.20
N ASN A 49 9.28 -26.87 8.81
CA ASN A 49 8.56 -27.99 8.19
C ASN A 49 7.80 -27.57 6.91
N ASN A 50 7.60 -26.27 6.74
CA ASN A 50 7.06 -25.66 5.55
C ASN A 50 8.17 -24.89 4.82
N PRO A 51 9.00 -25.52 3.96
CA PRO A 51 10.04 -24.81 3.23
C PRO A 51 9.45 -23.80 2.25
N CYS A 52 10.15 -22.67 2.08
CA CYS A 52 9.83 -21.62 1.13
C CYS A 52 10.39 -21.98 -0.25
N VAL A 53 9.49 -22.30 -1.18
CA VAL A 53 9.85 -22.54 -2.59
C VAL A 53 9.36 -21.36 -3.42
N TYR A 54 10.31 -20.61 -3.98
CA TYR A 54 10.04 -19.45 -4.83
C TYR A 54 10.96 -19.46 -6.04
N VAL A 55 10.39 -19.36 -7.23
CA VAL A 55 11.13 -19.29 -8.49
C VAL A 55 10.61 -18.09 -9.25
N ARG A 56 11.46 -17.09 -9.48
CA ARG A 56 11.06 -15.90 -10.22
C ARG A 56 10.73 -16.30 -11.67
N SER A 57 9.57 -15.87 -12.17
CA SER A 57 9.20 -16.03 -13.57
C SER A 57 9.26 -14.67 -14.26
N SER A 58 10.01 -14.57 -15.35
CA SER A 58 10.24 -13.32 -16.09
C SER A 58 9.02 -12.79 -16.86
N ASN A 59 7.91 -13.53 -16.90
CA ASN A 59 6.75 -13.24 -17.76
C ASN A 59 5.47 -13.03 -16.92
N GLY A 60 5.54 -12.27 -15.83
CA GLY A 60 4.58 -12.36 -14.73
C GLY A 60 3.83 -11.08 -14.32
N ALA A 61 2.50 -11.20 -14.14
CA ALA A 61 1.63 -10.21 -13.47
C ALA A 61 2.21 -9.58 -12.18
N PHE A 62 1.86 -8.31 -11.91
CA PHE A 62 2.24 -7.41 -10.80
C PHE A 62 2.93 -7.99 -9.55
N TYR A 63 2.41 -9.07 -8.95
CA TYR A 63 2.98 -9.67 -7.73
C TYR A 63 4.23 -10.53 -7.97
N LYS A 64 4.47 -10.95 -9.21
CA LYS A 64 5.59 -11.83 -9.57
C LYS A 64 6.93 -11.08 -9.56
N ASP A 65 6.91 -9.76 -9.76
CA ASP A 65 8.10 -8.91 -9.70
C ASP A 65 8.33 -8.27 -8.32
N ASP A 66 7.31 -8.27 -7.47
CA ASP A 66 7.31 -7.63 -6.15
C ASP A 66 7.87 -8.55 -5.04
N GLY A 67 8.33 -9.76 -5.36
CA GLY A 67 9.00 -10.69 -4.43
C GLY A 67 10.44 -10.28 -4.12
N PRO A 68 11.23 -11.06 -3.39
CA PRO A 68 12.68 -10.83 -3.32
C PRO A 68 13.34 -11.11 -4.69
N LEU A 69 14.46 -10.43 -4.99
CA LEU A 69 15.22 -10.70 -6.22
C LEU A 69 15.83 -12.10 -6.19
N ASP A 70 16.41 -12.44 -5.04
CA ASP A 70 16.96 -13.75 -4.71
C ASP A 70 16.47 -14.15 -3.32
N LEU A 71 16.24 -15.45 -3.12
CA LEU A 71 15.94 -15.98 -1.79
C LEU A 71 17.23 -16.04 -0.95
N PRO A 72 17.23 -15.47 0.27
CA PRO A 72 18.34 -15.66 1.19
C PRO A 72 18.50 -17.16 1.55
N PRO A 73 19.74 -17.66 1.71
CA PRO A 73 20.00 -19.07 2.01
C PRO A 73 19.46 -19.53 3.37
N TRP A 74 19.16 -18.58 4.26
CA TRP A 74 18.61 -18.82 5.61
C TRP A 74 17.08 -18.67 5.68
N ILE A 75 16.38 -18.52 4.55
CA ILE A 75 14.93 -18.22 4.54
C ILE A 75 14.09 -19.27 5.30
N ASP A 76 14.50 -20.53 5.25
CA ASP A 76 13.82 -21.62 5.96
C ASP A 76 14.12 -21.65 7.46
N LEU A 77 15.13 -20.90 7.92
CA LEU A 77 15.50 -20.78 9.33
C LEU A 77 14.82 -19.59 10.03
N VAL A 78 14.01 -18.79 9.35
CA VAL A 78 13.21 -17.74 10.00
C VAL A 78 12.24 -18.41 11.00
N PRO A 79 12.24 -18.09 12.30
CA PRO A 79 11.29 -18.70 13.23
C PRO A 79 9.87 -18.15 13.01
N GLU A 80 8.85 -18.96 13.28
CA GLU A 80 7.48 -18.46 13.41
C GLU A 80 7.36 -17.47 14.56
N ALA A 81 6.35 -16.59 14.48
CA ALA A 81 6.11 -15.64 15.56
C ALA A 81 5.65 -16.40 16.82
N THR A 82 6.25 -16.11 17.98
CA THR A 82 5.84 -16.70 19.26
C THR A 82 4.76 -15.83 19.91
N PRO A 83 3.53 -16.35 20.16
CA PRO A 83 2.48 -15.59 20.82
C PRO A 83 2.88 -15.13 22.23
N ARG A 84 2.74 -13.83 22.50
CA ARG A 84 3.07 -13.19 23.78
C ARG A 84 1.98 -12.21 24.17
N ALA A 85 1.80 -12.02 25.47
CA ALA A 85 0.98 -10.94 25.99
C ALA A 85 1.79 -9.64 25.88
N GLU A 86 1.40 -8.77 24.96
CA GLU A 86 2.05 -7.48 24.74
C GLU A 86 1.03 -6.35 24.92
N PRO A 87 1.42 -5.21 25.50
CA PRO A 87 0.54 -4.04 25.56
C PRO A 87 0.13 -3.59 24.16
N LEU A 88 -1.16 -3.30 23.98
CA LEU A 88 -1.68 -2.78 22.71
C LEU A 88 -1.05 -1.43 22.37
N HIS A 89 -0.75 -1.24 21.08
CA HIS A 89 -0.23 0.02 20.58
C HIS A 89 -1.26 1.14 20.77
N ARG A 90 -0.79 2.28 21.29
CA ARG A 90 -1.65 3.39 21.76
C ARG A 90 -2.62 3.92 20.71
N PHE A 91 -2.20 3.99 19.45
CA PHE A 91 -2.98 4.63 18.38
C PHE A 91 -3.43 3.67 17.29
N ALA A 92 -2.75 2.54 17.11
CA ALA A 92 -3.04 1.62 15.99
C ALA A 92 -4.32 0.81 16.20
N ASN A 93 -4.93 0.89 17.38
CA ASN A 93 -6.17 0.20 17.75
C ASN A 93 -7.36 1.15 17.88
N ASN A 94 -7.22 2.40 17.43
CA ASN A 94 -8.34 3.33 17.35
C ASN A 94 -9.16 3.04 16.08
N PRO A 95 -10.48 3.29 16.09
CA PRO A 95 -11.27 3.29 14.86
C PRO A 95 -10.67 4.23 13.81
N TYR A 96 -10.69 3.80 12.55
CA TYR A 96 -10.06 4.56 11.47
C TYR A 96 -10.86 4.42 10.17
N THR A 97 -10.63 5.33 9.22
CA THR A 97 -11.26 5.32 7.90
C THR A 97 -10.20 5.46 6.82
N VAL A 98 -10.29 4.63 5.79
CA VAL A 98 -9.34 4.59 4.67
C VAL A 98 -10.09 4.20 3.39
N LEU A 99 -9.82 4.88 2.29
CA LEU A 99 -10.53 4.67 1.01
C LEU A 99 -12.07 4.72 1.12
N GLY A 100 -12.59 5.51 2.07
CA GLY A 100 -14.04 5.62 2.34
C GLY A 100 -14.66 4.43 3.09
N GLN A 101 -13.84 3.51 3.60
CA GLN A 101 -14.26 2.39 4.45
C GLN A 101 -13.84 2.64 5.89
N SER A 102 -14.75 2.45 6.84
CA SER A 102 -14.48 2.57 8.27
C SER A 102 -14.25 1.20 8.91
N PHE A 103 -13.24 1.12 9.76
CA PHE A 103 -12.84 -0.10 10.45
C PHE A 103 -12.73 0.18 11.95
N THR A 104 -13.17 -0.79 12.76
CA THR A 104 -13.01 -0.77 14.22
C THR A 104 -12.21 -2.01 14.62
N PRO A 105 -10.93 -1.87 14.99
CA PRO A 105 -10.13 -2.99 15.47
C PRO A 105 -10.74 -3.63 16.72
N ILE A 106 -10.72 -4.95 16.78
CA ILE A 106 -10.99 -5.67 18.02
C ILE A 106 -9.81 -5.42 18.99
N ARG A 107 -10.09 -5.53 20.29
CA ARG A 107 -9.09 -5.28 21.34
C ARG A 107 -8.64 -6.55 22.04
N ASP A 108 -9.51 -7.53 22.13
CA ASP A 108 -9.22 -8.80 22.78
C ASP A 108 -8.66 -9.79 21.75
N ALA A 109 -7.58 -10.48 22.12
CA ALA A 109 -6.99 -11.55 21.32
C ALA A 109 -7.66 -12.89 21.67
N GLY A 110 -7.70 -13.82 20.71
CA GLY A 110 -8.25 -15.17 20.87
C GLY A 110 -9.60 -15.36 20.19
N ASP A 111 -10.58 -14.49 20.43
CA ASP A 111 -11.96 -14.69 19.99
C ASP A 111 -12.23 -14.16 18.57
N TYR A 112 -11.34 -14.49 17.63
CA TYR A 112 -11.51 -14.12 16.22
C TYR A 112 -11.12 -15.26 15.29
N ARG A 113 -12.04 -15.57 14.38
CA ARG A 113 -11.83 -16.48 13.27
C ARG A 113 -12.50 -15.94 12.02
N ALA A 114 -11.75 -15.86 10.92
CA ALA A 114 -12.29 -15.47 9.61
C ALA A 114 -11.68 -16.31 8.49
N GLN A 115 -12.45 -16.54 7.44
CA GLN A 115 -11.99 -17.15 6.20
C GLN A 115 -12.15 -16.15 5.06
N GLY A 116 -11.15 -16.06 4.19
CA GLY A 116 -11.18 -15.15 3.04
C GLY A 116 -9.86 -15.13 2.29
N ILE A 117 -9.67 -14.13 1.43
CA ILE A 117 -8.45 -14.03 0.63
C ILE A 117 -7.30 -13.48 1.47
N GLY A 118 -6.21 -14.21 1.54
CA GLY A 118 -4.91 -13.75 2.02
C GLY A 118 -4.00 -13.39 0.84
N SER A 119 -3.41 -12.20 0.87
CA SER A 119 -2.31 -11.83 -0.04
C SER A 119 -1.02 -11.62 0.73
N TRP A 120 0.01 -11.08 0.06
CA TRP A 120 1.23 -10.61 0.69
C TRP A 120 1.65 -9.27 0.08
N TYR A 121 2.30 -8.42 0.87
CA TYR A 121 2.80 -7.13 0.40
C TYR A 121 4.27 -7.24 -0.03
N GLY A 122 4.58 -6.65 -1.19
CA GLY A 122 5.86 -6.85 -1.87
C GLY A 122 6.99 -5.92 -1.47
N ARG A 123 8.08 -6.01 -2.23
CA ARG A 123 9.40 -5.40 -1.99
C ARG A 123 9.32 -3.89 -1.83
N LYS A 124 8.41 -3.21 -2.53
CA LYS A 124 8.25 -1.75 -2.42
C LYS A 124 7.94 -1.24 -1.00
N PHE A 125 7.35 -2.09 -0.16
CA PHE A 125 7.07 -1.74 1.23
C PHE A 125 8.24 -2.07 2.17
N HIS A 126 9.18 -2.93 1.74
CA HIS A 126 10.29 -3.34 2.58
C HIS A 126 11.09 -2.12 3.06
N GLY A 127 11.37 -2.06 4.36
CA GLY A 127 12.03 -0.90 4.98
C GLY A 127 11.10 0.26 5.35
N GLN A 128 9.82 0.23 4.99
CA GLN A 128 8.84 1.25 5.38
C GLN A 128 8.27 0.98 6.77
N LYS A 129 7.73 2.02 7.41
CA LYS A 129 7.06 1.88 8.72
C LYS A 129 5.67 1.27 8.56
N THR A 130 5.36 0.31 9.41
CA THR A 130 4.02 -0.26 9.61
C THR A 130 3.18 0.64 10.53
N SER A 131 1.90 0.32 10.69
CA SER A 131 0.97 1.00 11.61
C SER A 131 1.37 0.89 13.09
N SER A 132 2.14 -0.14 13.47
CA SER A 132 2.77 -0.23 14.80
C SER A 132 3.97 0.69 14.98
N GLY A 133 4.51 1.24 13.88
CA GLY A 133 5.78 1.96 13.84
C GLY A 133 7.01 1.07 13.63
N GLU A 134 6.87 -0.26 13.72
CA GLU A 134 7.92 -1.22 13.36
C GLU A 134 8.26 -1.10 11.85
N VAL A 135 9.52 -1.32 11.48
CA VAL A 135 9.95 -1.38 10.07
C VAL A 135 9.49 -2.71 9.46
N TYR A 136 8.84 -2.66 8.31
CA TYR A 136 8.44 -3.86 7.59
C TYR A 136 9.65 -4.58 7.00
N ASP A 137 9.82 -5.84 7.42
CA ASP A 137 10.74 -6.81 6.84
C ASP A 137 9.99 -7.95 6.15
N MET A 138 10.23 -8.14 4.85
CA MET A 138 9.56 -9.17 4.05
C MET A 138 9.97 -10.60 4.42
N PHE A 139 11.08 -10.73 5.14
CA PHE A 139 11.60 -11.97 5.67
C PHE A 139 11.28 -12.18 7.15
N ALA A 140 10.48 -11.32 7.77
CA ALA A 140 9.95 -11.52 9.12
C ALA A 140 8.55 -12.14 9.09
N MET A 141 8.19 -12.94 10.11
CA MET A 141 6.86 -13.58 10.22
C MET A 141 5.79 -12.59 10.72
N THR A 142 5.42 -11.66 9.85
CA THR A 142 4.50 -10.54 10.14
C THR A 142 3.31 -10.50 9.19
N ALA A 143 2.26 -9.76 9.57
CA ALA A 143 1.06 -9.55 8.78
C ALA A 143 0.38 -8.20 9.06
N ALA A 144 -0.40 -7.74 8.09
CA ALA A 144 -1.39 -6.68 8.21
C ALA A 144 -2.79 -7.26 8.33
N SER A 145 -3.60 -6.69 9.23
CA SER A 145 -5.03 -6.99 9.36
C SER A 145 -5.86 -5.70 9.52
N PRO A 146 -7.06 -5.62 8.91
CA PRO A 146 -7.93 -4.47 9.14
C PRO A 146 -8.52 -4.44 10.56
N VAL A 147 -8.65 -5.59 11.21
CA VAL A 147 -9.43 -5.73 12.44
C VAL A 147 -8.67 -6.29 13.63
N LEU A 148 -7.65 -7.14 13.44
CA LEU A 148 -6.94 -7.74 14.58
C LEU A 148 -6.19 -6.68 15.41
N PRO A 149 -6.00 -6.87 16.73
CA PRO A 149 -5.27 -5.90 17.54
C PRO A 149 -3.82 -5.75 17.08
N ILE A 150 -3.22 -4.59 17.31
CA ILE A 150 -1.78 -4.36 17.10
C ILE A 150 -1.10 -4.03 18.43
N PRO A 151 -0.06 -4.76 18.84
CA PRO A 151 0.34 -6.05 18.28
C PRO A 151 -0.64 -7.17 18.67
N SER A 152 -0.74 -8.19 17.83
CA SER A 152 -1.37 -9.47 18.19
C SER A 152 -0.72 -10.61 17.41
N TYR A 153 -1.23 -11.83 17.61
CA TYR A 153 -0.75 -13.02 16.91
C TYR A 153 -1.90 -13.78 16.27
N ALA A 154 -1.62 -14.41 15.14
CA ALA A 154 -2.61 -15.21 14.44
C ALA A 154 -1.97 -16.46 13.82
N ARG A 155 -2.72 -17.57 13.85
CA ARG A 155 -2.46 -18.73 13.01
C ARG A 155 -3.14 -18.48 11.66
N ILE A 156 -2.38 -18.65 10.59
CA ILE A 156 -2.88 -18.56 9.23
C ILE A 156 -2.77 -19.94 8.62
N THR A 157 -3.88 -20.44 8.08
CA THR A 157 -3.93 -21.75 7.41
C THR A 157 -4.35 -21.56 5.97
N ASN A 158 -3.55 -22.04 5.02
CA ASN A 158 -3.93 -22.06 3.62
C ASN A 158 -4.93 -23.20 3.38
N VAL A 159 -6.14 -22.86 2.94
CA VAL A 159 -7.24 -23.82 2.76
C VAL A 159 -6.90 -24.89 1.72
N LYS A 160 -6.12 -24.53 0.70
CA LYS A 160 -5.80 -25.42 -0.43
C LYS A 160 -4.88 -26.58 -0.05
N ASN A 161 -3.93 -26.36 0.85
CA ASN A 161 -2.87 -27.34 1.14
C ASN A 161 -2.74 -27.69 2.63
N GLY A 162 -3.55 -27.06 3.50
CA GLY A 162 -3.53 -27.29 4.95
C GLY A 162 -2.28 -26.79 5.68
N ARG A 163 -1.33 -26.15 4.98
CA ARG A 163 -0.14 -25.59 5.62
C ARG A 163 -0.56 -24.42 6.50
N SER A 164 0.02 -24.34 7.69
CA SER A 164 -0.21 -23.24 8.62
C SER A 164 1.08 -22.61 9.10
N VAL A 165 1.02 -21.32 9.45
CA VAL A 165 2.10 -20.58 10.11
C VAL A 165 1.54 -19.63 11.17
N ILE A 166 2.35 -19.27 12.16
CA ILE A 166 2.03 -18.21 13.12
C ILE A 166 2.76 -16.92 12.76
N VAL A 167 2.00 -15.82 12.70
CA VAL A 167 2.48 -14.47 12.38
C VAL A 167 2.16 -13.49 13.50
N ARG A 168 2.99 -12.45 13.61
CA ARG A 168 2.68 -11.24 14.40
C ARG A 168 1.92 -10.25 13.53
N VAL A 169 0.77 -9.78 14.00
CA VAL A 169 0.05 -8.67 13.37
C VAL A 169 0.66 -7.37 13.88
N ASN A 170 1.27 -6.60 12.98
CA ASN A 170 1.90 -5.32 13.31
C ASN A 170 1.50 -4.18 12.36
N ASP A 171 0.60 -4.44 11.41
CA ASP A 171 0.16 -3.45 10.42
C ASP A 171 -1.34 -3.52 10.11
N ARG A 172 -1.84 -2.48 9.42
CA ARG A 172 -3.24 -2.32 9.00
C ARG A 172 -3.38 -2.55 7.49
N GLY A 173 -4.54 -3.06 7.11
CA GLY A 173 -4.83 -3.51 5.75
C GLY A 173 -5.01 -5.02 5.70
N PRO A 174 -5.36 -5.61 4.55
CA PRO A 174 -5.64 -4.98 3.26
C PRO A 174 -6.95 -4.16 3.27
N PHE A 175 -7.07 -3.21 2.33
CA PHE A 175 -8.28 -2.38 2.13
C PHE A 175 -8.99 -2.69 0.79
N HIS A 176 -8.74 -3.87 0.23
CA HIS A 176 -9.44 -4.37 -0.95
C HIS A 176 -10.56 -5.32 -0.52
N LYS A 177 -11.72 -5.21 -1.18
CA LYS A 177 -12.88 -6.07 -0.88
C LYS A 177 -12.52 -7.55 -0.99
N GLY A 178 -12.93 -8.34 0.01
CA GLY A 178 -12.74 -9.80 0.05
C GLY A 178 -11.39 -10.27 0.60
N ARG A 179 -10.45 -9.36 0.92
CA ARG A 179 -9.17 -9.72 1.54
C ARG A 179 -9.21 -9.52 3.04
N VAL A 180 -8.75 -10.52 3.78
CA VAL A 180 -8.82 -10.56 5.24
C VAL A 180 -7.46 -10.35 5.91
N ILE A 181 -6.36 -10.59 5.18
CA ILE A 181 -5.00 -10.51 5.70
C ILE A 181 -4.01 -10.25 4.56
N ASP A 182 -2.98 -9.45 4.82
CA ASP A 182 -1.78 -9.38 3.97
C ASP A 182 -0.59 -9.88 4.79
N LEU A 183 0.12 -10.87 4.28
CA LEU A 183 1.28 -11.45 4.95
C LEU A 183 2.59 -10.84 4.47
N SER A 184 3.66 -11.05 5.22
CA SER A 184 5.00 -10.95 4.68
C SER A 184 5.26 -12.00 3.61
N PHE A 185 6.26 -11.75 2.77
CA PHE A 185 6.67 -12.67 1.72
C PHE A 185 7.02 -14.06 2.29
N VAL A 186 7.84 -14.13 3.35
CA VAL A 186 8.26 -15.42 3.92
C VAL A 186 7.05 -16.23 4.43
N ALA A 187 6.07 -15.58 5.06
CA ALA A 187 4.87 -16.26 5.57
C ALA A 187 4.03 -16.82 4.41
N ALA A 188 3.78 -16.04 3.36
CA ALA A 188 3.06 -16.51 2.18
C ALA A 188 3.82 -17.61 1.40
N CYS A 189 5.15 -17.54 1.39
CA CYS A 189 5.99 -18.55 0.76
C CYS A 189 5.89 -19.90 1.50
N ARG A 190 5.94 -19.89 2.83
CA ARG A 190 5.75 -21.08 3.66
C ARG A 190 4.34 -21.66 3.56
N LEU A 191 3.34 -20.80 3.41
CA LEU A 191 1.97 -21.22 3.11
C LEU A 191 1.81 -21.74 1.67
N GLY A 192 2.83 -21.62 0.83
CA GLY A 192 2.85 -22.18 -0.52
C GLY A 192 2.00 -21.41 -1.53
N TYR A 193 1.79 -20.10 -1.31
CA TYR A 193 1.05 -19.27 -2.27
C TYR A 193 1.76 -18.00 -2.76
N ALA A 194 3.03 -17.79 -2.39
CA ALA A 194 3.78 -16.59 -2.82
C ALA A 194 3.79 -16.41 -4.35
N MET A 195 3.97 -17.50 -5.11
CA MET A 195 3.96 -17.49 -6.57
C MET A 195 2.60 -17.12 -7.20
N GLN A 196 1.51 -17.42 -6.48
CA GLN A 196 0.14 -17.13 -6.91
C GLN A 196 -0.31 -15.71 -6.51
N GLY A 197 0.44 -15.04 -5.63
CA GLY A 197 0.11 -13.71 -5.10
C GLY A 197 -0.94 -13.73 -3.98
N SER A 198 -1.90 -14.65 -4.05
CA SER A 198 -2.95 -14.79 -3.04
C SER A 198 -3.50 -16.22 -2.95
N SER A 199 -4.16 -16.53 -1.85
CA SER A 199 -4.88 -17.79 -1.65
C SER A 199 -6.03 -17.59 -0.66
N GLU A 200 -6.95 -18.56 -0.63
CA GLU A 200 -7.95 -18.61 0.41
C GLU A 200 -7.30 -19.13 1.71
N VAL A 201 -7.49 -18.38 2.80
CA VAL A 201 -6.89 -18.66 4.10
C VAL A 201 -7.92 -18.57 5.21
N VAL A 202 -7.66 -19.32 6.27
CA VAL A 202 -8.32 -19.16 7.58
C VAL A 202 -7.36 -18.40 8.49
N VAL A 203 -7.87 -17.36 9.15
CA VAL A 203 -7.18 -16.52 10.13
C VAL A 203 -7.78 -16.79 11.50
N GLU A 204 -6.95 -17.23 12.44
CA GLU A 204 -7.35 -17.53 13.83
C GLU A 204 -6.49 -16.71 14.80
N SER A 205 -7.12 -15.86 15.62
CA SER A 205 -6.41 -15.08 16.63
C SER A 205 -5.90 -15.98 17.76
N LEU A 206 -4.70 -15.70 18.27
CA LEU A 206 -4.05 -16.48 19.31
C LEU A 206 -3.86 -15.64 20.58
N THR A 207 -4.06 -16.27 21.73
CA THR A 207 -3.70 -15.71 23.05
C THR A 207 -2.26 -16.06 23.42
N ALA A 208 -1.72 -15.35 24.41
CA ALA A 208 -0.44 -15.69 25.01
C ALA A 208 -0.50 -17.11 25.60
N GLY A 209 0.45 -17.98 25.24
CA GLY A 209 0.44 -19.39 25.63
C GLY A 209 -0.14 -20.35 24.59
N GLY A 210 -0.59 -19.85 23.43
CA GLY A 210 -0.88 -20.68 22.25
C GLY A 210 -2.09 -21.59 22.36
N ALA A 211 -2.87 -21.48 23.44
CA ALA A 211 -4.13 -22.18 23.56
C ALA A 211 -5.15 -21.53 22.60
N LEU A 212 -5.65 -22.32 21.66
CA LEU A 212 -6.88 -21.99 20.94
C LEU A 212 -7.97 -21.77 22.01
N PRO A 213 -8.76 -20.69 21.94
CA PRO A 213 -9.89 -20.54 22.83
C PRO A 213 -10.83 -21.75 22.65
N PRO A 214 -11.53 -22.18 23.73
CA PRO A 214 -12.55 -23.21 23.60
C PRO A 214 -13.58 -22.76 22.56
N PRO A 215 -14.18 -23.69 21.78
CA PRO A 215 -15.09 -23.36 20.70
C PRO A 215 -16.37 -22.73 21.27
N THR A 216 -16.35 -21.43 21.47
CA THR A 216 -17.53 -20.64 21.81
C THR A 216 -18.00 -19.99 20.53
N VAL A 217 -19.17 -20.45 20.09
CA VAL A 217 -20.06 -19.95 19.03
C VAL A 217 -19.52 -18.79 18.18
N ALA A 218 -19.30 -19.12 16.91
CA ALA A 218 -18.91 -18.23 15.83
C ALA A 218 -19.62 -16.87 15.86
N THR A 219 -18.86 -15.79 16.07
CA THR A 219 -19.18 -14.51 15.42
C THR A 219 -18.47 -14.53 14.09
N VAL A 220 -19.13 -15.06 13.06
CA VAL A 220 -18.75 -14.72 11.68
C VAL A 220 -19.02 -13.23 11.58
N VAL A 221 -17.99 -12.40 11.71
CA VAL A 221 -18.07 -11.03 11.21
C VAL A 221 -18.02 -11.16 9.69
N GLU A 222 -19.17 -11.53 9.13
CA GLU A 222 -19.46 -11.27 7.74
C GLU A 222 -19.29 -9.77 7.58
N THR A 223 -18.35 -9.38 6.72
CA THR A 223 -18.23 -7.99 6.32
C THR A 223 -19.62 -7.55 5.89
N PRO A 224 -20.26 -6.54 6.52
CA PRO A 224 -21.60 -6.18 6.11
C PRO A 224 -21.54 -5.75 4.66
N ALA A 225 -22.23 -6.48 3.79
CA ALA A 225 -22.72 -5.93 2.56
C ALA A 225 -23.47 -4.63 2.92
N PRO A 226 -23.27 -3.51 2.20
CA PRO A 226 -24.00 -2.29 2.51
C PRO A 226 -25.50 -2.60 2.42
N ALA A 227 -26.18 -2.41 3.56
CA ALA A 227 -27.61 -2.63 3.70
C ALA A 227 -28.38 -1.85 2.63
N SER A 228 -29.39 -2.52 2.08
CA SER A 228 -30.32 -2.04 1.07
C SER A 228 -30.75 -0.60 1.30
N ALA A 229 -30.57 0.21 0.26
CA ALA A 229 -31.19 1.52 0.14
C ALA A 229 -32.70 1.38 0.37
N GLN A 230 -33.23 2.17 1.29
CA GLN A 230 -34.66 2.36 1.43
C GLN A 230 -35.25 2.82 0.10
N ALA A 231 -36.37 2.20 -0.28
CA ALA A 231 -37.08 2.44 -1.51
C ALA A 231 -37.57 3.90 -1.58
N LEU A 232 -37.09 4.63 -2.59
CA LEU A 232 -37.74 5.83 -3.11
C LEU A 232 -38.99 5.42 -3.91
N PRO A 233 -40.05 6.25 -3.94
CA PRO A 233 -41.27 5.95 -4.70
C PRO A 233 -40.99 5.91 -6.22
N PRO A 234 -41.80 5.16 -7.00
CA PRO A 234 -41.50 4.87 -8.40
C PRO A 234 -41.57 6.15 -9.27
N PRO A 235 -40.67 6.31 -10.26
CA PRO A 235 -40.76 7.42 -11.19
C PRO A 235 -41.87 7.18 -12.23
N ALA A 236 -42.59 8.25 -12.56
CA ALA A 236 -43.56 8.34 -13.64
C ALA A 236 -42.90 8.17 -15.04
N PRO A 237 -43.66 7.88 -16.11
CA PRO A 237 -43.14 7.41 -17.38
C PRO A 237 -42.34 8.46 -18.14
N VAL A 238 -41.32 7.94 -18.85
CA VAL A 238 -40.31 8.64 -19.62
C VAL A 238 -40.90 9.24 -20.90
N ALA A 239 -40.62 10.52 -21.16
CA ALA A 239 -40.67 11.13 -22.49
C ALA A 239 -39.21 11.34 -22.99
N PRO A 240 -38.93 11.18 -24.30
CA PRO A 240 -37.57 11.09 -24.81
C PRO A 240 -36.97 12.50 -24.93
N VAL A 241 -35.82 12.71 -24.28
CA VAL A 241 -35.03 13.94 -24.46
C VAL A 241 -33.64 13.54 -24.94
N ALA A 242 -33.43 13.84 -26.23
CA ALA A 242 -32.20 14.21 -26.92
C ALA A 242 -30.87 13.64 -26.38
N GLU A 243 -30.24 12.82 -27.23
CA GLU A 243 -28.84 12.41 -27.16
C GLU A 243 -27.92 13.61 -26.89
N THR A 244 -27.51 13.76 -25.63
CA THR A 244 -26.40 14.63 -25.26
C THR A 244 -25.19 13.72 -25.05
N ARG A 245 -24.15 13.95 -25.87
CA ARG A 245 -22.93 13.12 -26.02
C ARG A 245 -22.19 12.92 -24.68
N ASN A 246 -22.54 11.88 -23.92
CA ASN A 246 -21.75 11.42 -22.77
C ASN A 246 -20.69 10.43 -23.24
N GLY A 247 -19.52 10.93 -23.60
CA GLY A 247 -18.36 10.09 -23.89
C GLY A 247 -17.79 9.46 -22.60
N VAL A 248 -17.35 8.21 -22.69
CA VAL A 248 -16.66 7.50 -21.60
C VAL A 248 -15.20 7.96 -21.57
N TYR A 249 -14.62 8.17 -20.38
CA TYR A 249 -13.24 8.62 -20.24
C TYR A 249 -12.40 7.63 -19.44
N LEU A 250 -11.13 7.50 -19.78
CA LEU A 250 -10.14 6.73 -19.04
C LEU A 250 -9.31 7.66 -18.16
N GLN A 251 -9.43 7.57 -16.84
CA GLN A 251 -8.64 8.36 -15.91
C GLN A 251 -7.26 7.71 -15.69
N LEU A 252 -6.20 8.41 -16.10
CA LEU A 252 -4.81 7.94 -16.03
C LEU A 252 -4.11 8.41 -14.74
N GLY A 253 -4.59 9.48 -14.11
CA GLY A 253 -4.01 10.00 -12.87
C GLY A 253 -4.88 11.09 -12.23
N ALA A 254 -4.69 11.29 -10.92
CA ALA A 254 -5.34 12.35 -10.16
C ALA A 254 -4.30 13.02 -9.26
N PHE A 255 -4.11 14.33 -9.42
CA PHE A 255 -3.07 15.11 -8.74
C PHE A 255 -3.69 16.28 -7.99
N SER A 256 -3.19 16.59 -6.80
CA SER A 256 -3.55 17.78 -6.03
C SER A 256 -2.85 19.05 -6.52
N SER A 257 -1.83 18.92 -7.39
CA SER A 257 -1.08 20.03 -7.97
C SER A 257 -1.26 20.05 -9.49
N ARG A 258 -1.65 21.21 -10.03
CA ARG A 258 -1.80 21.44 -11.47
C ARG A 258 -0.49 21.18 -12.22
N THR A 259 0.61 21.70 -11.70
CA THR A 259 1.95 21.56 -12.29
C THR A 259 2.37 20.09 -12.39
N ASN A 260 2.02 19.27 -11.40
CA ASN A 260 2.31 17.83 -11.44
C ASN A 260 1.41 17.10 -12.45
N ALA A 261 0.14 17.50 -12.59
CA ALA A 261 -0.76 16.97 -13.61
C ALA A 261 -0.30 17.32 -15.03
N GLU A 262 0.18 18.55 -15.22
CA GLU A 262 0.73 19.02 -16.50
C GLU A 262 2.03 18.30 -16.85
N ALA A 263 2.96 18.16 -15.91
CA ALA A 263 4.20 17.40 -16.10
C ALA A 263 3.93 15.93 -16.43
N PHE A 264 2.92 15.32 -15.81
CA PHE A 264 2.48 13.97 -16.12
C PHE A 264 1.85 13.86 -17.51
N LEU A 265 1.03 14.84 -17.92
CA LEU A 265 0.46 14.89 -19.27
C LEU A 265 1.54 15.06 -20.34
N THR A 266 2.53 15.94 -20.13
CA THR A 266 3.63 16.15 -21.08
C THR A 266 4.45 14.87 -21.28
N ARG A 267 4.73 14.14 -20.20
CA ARG A 267 5.40 12.83 -20.28
C ARG A 267 4.57 11.83 -21.09
N LEU A 268 3.28 11.70 -20.78
CA LEU A 268 2.38 10.76 -21.46
C LEU A 268 2.13 11.10 -22.93
N SER A 269 2.16 12.38 -23.30
CA SER A 269 1.98 12.80 -24.69
C SER A 269 3.10 12.32 -25.61
N GLY A 270 4.30 12.05 -25.07
CA GLY A 270 5.42 11.48 -25.83
C GLY A 270 5.39 9.95 -25.94
N GLU A 271 4.64 9.29 -25.07
CA GLU A 271 4.53 7.82 -25.02
C GLU A 271 3.30 7.32 -25.79
N LEU A 272 2.24 8.12 -25.91
CA LEU A 272 0.99 7.73 -26.57
C LEU A 272 1.00 7.99 -28.09
N PRO A 273 0.21 7.22 -28.88
CA PRO A 273 0.08 7.46 -30.31
C PRO A 273 -0.44 8.88 -30.61
N PRO A 274 0.13 9.57 -31.62
CA PRO A 274 -0.28 10.92 -31.98
C PRO A 274 -1.77 10.94 -32.37
N GLY A 275 -2.53 11.84 -31.75
CA GLY A 275 -3.99 11.96 -31.93
C GLY A 275 -4.84 11.42 -30.77
N SER A 276 -4.23 10.89 -29.71
CA SER A 276 -4.91 10.47 -28.48
C SER A 276 -5.39 11.68 -27.66
N PRO A 277 -6.71 11.95 -27.51
CA PRO A 277 -7.19 13.15 -26.82
C PRO A 277 -7.02 13.03 -25.30
N LEU A 278 -5.97 13.67 -24.78
CA LEU A 278 -5.68 13.80 -23.35
C LEU A 278 -6.28 15.12 -22.84
N VAL A 279 -7.09 15.04 -21.79
CA VAL A 279 -7.75 16.20 -21.17
C VAL A 279 -7.46 16.23 -19.68
N ILE A 280 -7.00 17.38 -19.18
CA ILE A 280 -6.94 17.64 -17.74
C ILE A 280 -8.28 18.22 -17.32
N GLN A 281 -9.06 17.45 -16.57
CA GLN A 281 -10.27 17.96 -15.95
C GLN A 281 -9.96 18.40 -14.52
N THR A 282 -10.14 19.68 -14.25
CA THR A 282 -9.99 20.24 -12.90
C THR A 282 -11.37 20.26 -12.24
N ALA A 283 -11.49 19.56 -11.11
CA ALA A 283 -12.72 19.55 -10.30
C ALA A 283 -12.34 19.81 -8.83
N GLY A 284 -12.66 21.01 -8.32
CA GLY A 284 -12.24 21.44 -6.98
C GLY A 284 -10.72 21.56 -6.87
N ALA A 285 -10.14 20.97 -5.81
CA ALA A 285 -8.68 20.98 -5.55
C ALA A 285 -7.91 19.85 -6.27
N MET A 286 -8.55 19.13 -7.19
CA MET A 286 -7.98 17.96 -7.85
C MET A 286 -7.95 18.13 -9.38
N HIS A 287 -6.81 17.78 -9.96
CA HIS A 287 -6.54 17.74 -11.40
C HIS A 287 -6.50 16.28 -11.85
N ARG A 288 -7.48 15.87 -12.65
CA ARG A 288 -7.58 14.49 -13.16
C ARG A 288 -7.16 14.47 -14.63
N VAL A 289 -6.16 13.67 -14.94
CA VAL A 289 -5.71 13.44 -16.32
C VAL A 289 -6.55 12.31 -16.89
N ARG A 290 -7.32 12.60 -17.94
CA ARG A 290 -8.25 11.67 -18.58
C ARG A 290 -7.92 11.54 -20.08
N LEU A 291 -8.22 10.37 -20.63
CA LEU A 291 -8.08 10.02 -22.04
C LEU A 291 -9.47 9.71 -22.61
N GLY A 292 -9.83 10.31 -23.73
CA GLY A 292 -11.17 10.22 -24.34
C GLY A 292 -11.66 11.59 -24.84
N PRO A 293 -12.92 11.70 -25.33
CA PRO A 293 -14.05 10.79 -25.11
C PRO A 293 -14.06 9.55 -26.00
N TYR A 294 -14.43 8.40 -25.42
CA TYR A 294 -14.76 7.17 -26.14
C TYR A 294 -16.28 7.04 -26.37
N PRO A 295 -16.71 6.44 -27.50
CA PRO A 295 -18.13 6.32 -27.84
C PRO A 295 -18.89 5.39 -26.91
N ASP A 296 -18.24 4.36 -26.38
CA ASP A 296 -18.83 3.41 -25.45
C ASP A 296 -17.80 2.81 -24.49
N ARG A 297 -18.30 2.06 -23.51
CA ARG A 297 -17.47 1.42 -22.47
C ARG A 297 -16.54 0.33 -23.03
N HIS A 298 -16.96 -0.39 -24.07
CA HIS A 298 -16.16 -1.47 -24.65
C HIS A 298 -14.94 -0.90 -25.39
N ALA A 299 -15.11 0.21 -26.13
CA ALA A 299 -14.02 0.96 -26.74
C ALA A 299 -13.05 1.53 -25.69
N ALA A 300 -13.56 2.03 -24.56
CA ALA A 300 -12.73 2.47 -23.43
C ALA A 300 -11.98 1.29 -22.78
N GLU A 301 -12.60 0.12 -22.63
CA GLU A 301 -11.96 -1.09 -22.09
C GLU A 301 -10.86 -1.63 -23.01
N LEU A 302 -11.08 -1.63 -24.32
CA LEU A 302 -10.06 -2.01 -25.30
C LEU A 302 -8.87 -1.04 -25.29
N ALA A 303 -9.13 0.27 -25.25
CA ALA A 303 -8.08 1.26 -25.15
C ALA A 303 -7.31 1.18 -23.82
N ALA A 304 -8.00 0.91 -22.70
CA ALA A 304 -7.36 0.70 -21.40
C ALA A 304 -6.45 -0.54 -21.40
N ARG A 305 -6.87 -1.64 -22.06
CA ARG A 305 -6.03 -2.83 -22.24
C ARG A 305 -4.83 -2.55 -23.12
N GLN A 306 -5.01 -1.85 -24.24
CA GLN A 306 -3.90 -1.47 -25.13
C GLN A 306 -2.89 -0.54 -24.44
N LEU A 307 -3.34 0.42 -23.63
CA LEU A 307 -2.44 1.26 -22.83
C LEU A 307 -1.70 0.48 -21.74
N ALA A 308 -2.39 -0.47 -21.10
CA ALA A 308 -1.76 -1.34 -20.10
C ALA A 308 -0.69 -2.24 -20.75
N ASP A 309 -0.98 -2.79 -21.92
CA ASP A 309 -0.08 -3.68 -22.66
C ASP A 309 1.12 -2.94 -23.28
N ALA A 310 0.93 -1.69 -23.71
CA ALA A 310 1.97 -0.93 -24.42
C ALA A 310 2.85 -0.05 -23.50
N HIS A 311 2.32 0.43 -22.37
CA HIS A 311 2.97 1.49 -21.57
C HIS A 311 2.94 1.29 -20.04
N ASP A 312 2.46 0.15 -19.53
CA ASP A 312 2.38 -0.16 -18.08
C ASP A 312 1.60 0.90 -17.25
N LEU A 313 0.57 1.49 -17.86
CA LEU A 313 -0.28 2.52 -17.24
C LEU A 313 -1.62 1.93 -16.78
N THR A 314 -1.99 2.18 -15.51
CA THR A 314 -3.30 1.76 -14.97
C THR A 314 -4.35 2.85 -15.21
N ALA A 315 -5.26 2.61 -16.14
CA ALA A 315 -6.39 3.51 -16.43
C ALA A 315 -7.66 3.07 -15.68
N VAL A 316 -8.33 4.01 -15.01
CA VAL A 316 -9.63 3.79 -14.35
C VAL A 316 -10.74 4.36 -15.22
N ILE A 317 -11.71 3.53 -15.63
CA ILE A 317 -12.84 3.98 -16.47
C ILE A 317 -13.77 4.87 -15.65
N GLY A 318 -13.89 6.13 -16.06
CA GLY A 318 -14.79 7.13 -15.50
C GLY A 318 -15.92 7.47 -16.47
N ARG A 319 -17.09 7.77 -15.91
CA ARG A 319 -18.12 8.53 -16.61
C ARG A 319 -17.81 10.03 -16.53
#